data_AF-A0AAN7FCL4-F1
#
_entry.id   AF-A0AAN7FCL4-F1
#
_cell.length_a   1.000
_cell.length_b   1.000
_cell.length_c   1.000
_cell.angle_alpha   90.00
_cell.angle_beta   90.00
_cell.angle_gamma   90.00
#
_symmetry.space_group_name_H-M   'P 1'
#
loop_
_entity.id
_entity.type
_entity.pdbx_description
1 polymer ?
#
loop_
_entity_poly.entity_id
_entity_poly.type
_entity_poly.pdbx_seq_one_letter_code
_entity_poly.pdbx_strand_id
1 'polypeptide(L)'
;MIELGKTGLVFNPYGGKMNEIPASATAFSHRAGNLFKIQYSMNWDEEGIELEKNYTAQIRRLYSYMTPFVSKNPRSAFLNYRDSDIGINNNDKNSYEEGEVYGVKYFNDNFHKLVKVKTAVDPHNFFRNEQSIPTNPRVHSGVTRLLLLTSILSLEKLMGGLMYLLLVWDLQLQRMNFWS
;
A
#
# COMPACT_ATOMS: atom_id res chain seq x y z
N MET A 1 -15.37 -26.23 -23.55
CA MET A 1 -16.61 -25.51 -23.25
C MET A 1 -16.67 -25.35 -21.73
N ILE A 2 -16.77 -24.13 -21.20
CA ILE A 2 -16.99 -23.92 -19.77
C ILE A 2 -18.50 -23.86 -19.57
N GLU A 3 -19.02 -24.73 -18.72
CA GLU A 3 -20.39 -24.64 -18.25
C GLU A 3 -20.40 -23.67 -17.06
N LEU A 4 -21.09 -22.54 -17.25
CA LEU A 4 -21.28 -21.54 -16.20
C LEU A 4 -22.61 -21.81 -15.53
N GLY A 5 -22.58 -22.10 -14.22
CA GLY A 5 -23.79 -22.27 -13.41
C GLY A 5 -24.45 -20.92 -13.12
N LYS A 6 -24.39 -20.46 -11.86
CA LYS A 6 -24.96 -19.17 -11.42
C LYS A 6 -24.09 -17.94 -11.77
N THR A 7 -23.01 -18.09 -12.56
CA THR A 7 -22.06 -17.01 -12.85
C THR A 7 -22.63 -15.98 -13.84
N GLY A 8 -22.73 -14.73 -13.43
CA GLY A 8 -23.08 -13.60 -14.30
C GLY A 8 -21.87 -12.90 -14.90
N LEU A 9 -22.03 -12.40 -16.14
CA LEU A 9 -21.08 -11.52 -16.82
C LEU A 9 -21.76 -10.18 -17.12
N VAL A 10 -21.18 -9.09 -16.61
CA VAL A 10 -21.67 -7.73 -16.89
C VAL A 10 -20.62 -6.94 -17.65
N PHE A 11 -20.99 -6.45 -18.83
CA PHE A 11 -20.16 -5.61 -19.68
C PHE A 11 -20.56 -4.14 -19.53
N ASN A 12 -19.62 -3.29 -19.16
CA ASN A 12 -19.81 -1.85 -19.09
C ASN A 12 -18.97 -1.17 -20.18
N PRO A 13 -19.59 -0.60 -21.22
CA PRO A 13 -18.86 0.03 -22.31
C PRO A 13 -18.08 1.25 -21.81
N TYR A 14 -16.84 1.37 -22.27
CA TYR A 14 -16.01 2.56 -22.09
C TYR A 14 -15.97 3.33 -23.42
N GLY A 15 -15.26 4.46 -23.46
CA GLY A 15 -15.29 5.42 -24.57
C GLY A 15 -15.88 6.76 -24.14
N GLY A 16 -16.30 7.56 -25.12
CA GLY A 16 -16.85 8.90 -24.88
C GLY A 16 -15.98 9.72 -23.93
N LYS A 17 -16.60 10.26 -22.87
CA LYS A 17 -15.89 11.09 -21.89
C LYS A 17 -14.71 10.39 -21.21
N MET A 18 -14.75 9.06 -21.07
CA MET A 18 -13.67 8.29 -20.45
C MET A 18 -12.39 8.30 -21.29
N ASN A 19 -12.48 8.50 -22.61
CA ASN A 19 -11.32 8.60 -23.49
C ASN A 19 -10.68 10.00 -23.47
N GLU A 20 -11.45 11.03 -23.11
CA GLU A 20 -10.95 12.41 -23.06
C GLU A 20 -10.13 12.69 -21.79
N ILE A 21 -10.39 11.96 -20.70
CA ILE A 21 -9.72 12.16 -19.41
C ILE A 21 -8.35 11.47 -19.45
N PRO A 22 -7.23 12.19 -19.20
CA PRO A 22 -5.91 11.57 -19.11
C PRO A 22 -5.86 10.47 -18.05
N ALA A 23 -5.17 9.36 -18.34
CA ALA A 23 -5.01 8.25 -17.40
C ALA A 23 -4.40 8.67 -16.04
N SER A 24 -3.58 9.74 -16.04
CA SER A 24 -2.92 10.28 -14.85
C SER A 24 -3.71 11.36 -14.09
N ALA A 25 -4.88 11.76 -14.60
CA ALA A 25 -5.70 12.83 -14.00
C ALA A 25 -6.23 12.47 -12.60
N THR A 26 -6.46 11.18 -12.36
CA THR A 26 -6.97 10.62 -11.10
C THR A 26 -6.23 9.33 -10.78
N ALA A 27 -6.40 8.76 -9.58
CA ALA A 27 -5.85 7.44 -9.24
C ALA A 27 -6.30 6.35 -10.23
N PHE A 28 -7.58 6.36 -10.62
CA PHE A 28 -8.14 5.45 -11.61
C PHE A 28 -7.60 5.74 -13.02
N SER A 29 -6.87 4.78 -13.57
CA SER A 29 -6.07 4.93 -14.79
C SER A 29 -6.68 4.30 -16.05
N HIS A 30 -7.73 3.48 -15.93
CA HIS A 30 -8.32 2.76 -17.06
C HIS A 30 -9.19 3.70 -17.91
N ARG A 31 -8.55 4.46 -18.81
CA ARG A 31 -9.14 5.49 -19.68
C ARG A 31 -9.07 5.06 -21.15
N ALA A 32 -8.65 5.96 -22.05
CA ALA A 32 -8.46 5.69 -23.47
C ALA A 32 -7.71 4.37 -23.73
N GLY A 33 -8.17 3.63 -24.75
CA GLY A 33 -7.66 2.30 -25.11
C GLY A 33 -8.41 1.12 -24.47
N ASN A 34 -9.24 1.36 -23.44
CA ASN A 34 -10.12 0.33 -22.87
C ASN A 34 -11.50 0.38 -23.55
N LEU A 35 -11.95 -0.75 -24.12
CA LEU A 35 -13.24 -0.83 -24.82
C LEU A 35 -14.43 -0.98 -23.86
N PHE A 36 -14.26 -1.78 -22.82
CA PHE A 36 -15.26 -2.03 -21.78
C PHE A 36 -14.58 -2.65 -20.56
N LYS A 37 -15.27 -2.64 -19.42
CA LYS A 37 -14.94 -3.45 -18.25
C LYS A 37 -15.91 -4.63 -18.16
N ILE A 38 -15.39 -5.82 -17.87
CA ILE A 38 -16.20 -7.00 -17.55
C ILE A 38 -16.15 -7.25 -16.04
N GLN A 39 -17.30 -7.47 -15.41
CA GLN A 39 -17.40 -8.04 -14.06
C GLN A 39 -17.90 -9.48 -14.16
N TYR A 40 -17.22 -10.39 -13.46
CA TYR A 40 -17.71 -11.74 -13.19
C TYR A 40 -18.28 -11.74 -11.78
N SER A 41 -19.53 -12.12 -11.61
CA SER A 41 -20.17 -12.15 -10.29
C SER A 41 -20.93 -13.44 -10.07
N MET A 42 -20.98 -13.88 -8.81
CA MET A 42 -21.78 -15.01 -8.36
C MET A 42 -22.57 -14.55 -7.14
N ASN A 43 -23.87 -14.76 -7.16
CA ASN A 43 -24.75 -14.53 -6.02
C ASN A 43 -25.49 -15.83 -5.73
N TRP A 44 -25.66 -16.15 -4.45
CA TRP A 44 -26.39 -17.33 -3.99
C TRP A 44 -26.95 -17.04 -2.59
N ASP A 45 -28.04 -17.72 -2.25
CA ASP A 45 -28.73 -17.51 -0.96
C ASP A 45 -28.39 -18.62 0.04
N GLU A 46 -27.99 -19.80 -0.45
CA GLU A 46 -27.76 -20.98 0.37
C GLU A 46 -26.39 -20.95 1.07
N GLU A 47 -26.37 -21.02 2.40
CA GLU A 47 -25.12 -21.13 3.15
C GLU A 47 -24.50 -22.53 3.03
N GLY A 48 -23.16 -22.59 3.07
CA GLY A 48 -22.43 -23.86 3.13
C GLY A 48 -21.01 -23.76 2.60
N ILE A 49 -20.04 -24.22 3.39
CA ILE A 49 -18.60 -24.16 3.05
C ILE A 49 -18.31 -24.85 1.71
N GLU A 50 -18.97 -25.98 1.43
CA GLU A 50 -18.76 -26.70 0.17
C GLU A 50 -19.37 -25.98 -1.05
N LEU A 51 -20.49 -25.26 -0.87
CA LEU A 51 -21.07 -24.41 -1.90
C LEU A 51 -20.16 -23.21 -2.19
N GLU A 52 -19.68 -22.54 -1.14
CA GLU A 52 -18.74 -21.42 -1.24
C GLU A 52 -17.46 -21.84 -2.00
N LYS A 53 -16.84 -22.96 -1.61
CA LYS A 53 -15.67 -23.51 -2.31
C LYS A 53 -15.95 -23.79 -3.77
N ASN A 54 -17.09 -24.41 -4.08
CA ASN A 54 -17.48 -24.73 -5.45
C ASN A 54 -17.67 -23.46 -6.29
N TYR A 55 -18.44 -22.49 -5.81
CA TYR A 55 -18.68 -21.23 -6.53
C TYR A 55 -17.41 -20.40 -6.70
N THR A 56 -16.56 -20.36 -5.68
CA THR A 56 -15.24 -19.73 -5.77
C THR A 56 -14.34 -20.43 -6.80
N ALA A 57 -14.36 -21.76 -6.87
CA ALA A 57 -13.63 -22.50 -7.89
C ALA A 57 -14.15 -22.21 -9.31
N GLN A 58 -15.47 -22.08 -9.48
CA GLN A 58 -16.09 -21.75 -10.77
C GLN A 58 -15.70 -20.34 -11.26
N ILE A 59 -15.77 -19.32 -10.39
CA ILE A 59 -15.41 -17.95 -10.77
C ILE A 59 -13.91 -17.84 -11.11
N ARG A 60 -13.03 -18.53 -10.37
CA ARG A 60 -11.59 -18.60 -10.64
C ARG A 60 -11.28 -19.33 -11.96
N ARG A 61 -12.03 -20.39 -12.28
CA ARG A 61 -11.91 -21.11 -13.56
C ARG A 61 -12.30 -20.20 -14.72
N LEU A 62 -13.41 -19.46 -14.61
CA LEU A 62 -13.81 -18.48 -15.62
C LEU A 62 -12.77 -17.35 -15.76
N TYR A 63 -12.31 -16.78 -14.65
CA TYR A 63 -11.28 -15.74 -14.66
C TYR A 63 -10.00 -16.22 -15.36
N SER A 64 -9.57 -17.46 -15.07
CA SER A 64 -8.42 -18.09 -15.71
C SER A 64 -8.63 -18.30 -17.21
N TYR A 65 -9.82 -18.78 -17.61
CA TYR A 65 -10.16 -18.95 -19.01
C TYR A 65 -10.18 -17.64 -19.81
N MET A 66 -10.59 -16.54 -19.17
CA MET A 66 -10.67 -15.23 -19.82
C MET A 66 -9.30 -14.56 -20.01
N THR A 67 -8.22 -15.10 -19.43
CA THR A 67 -6.87 -14.53 -19.47
C THR A 67 -6.39 -14.09 -20.87
N PRO A 68 -6.52 -14.87 -21.96
CA PRO A 68 -6.01 -14.48 -23.27
C PRO A 68 -6.85 -13.40 -23.96
N PHE A 69 -8.04 -13.10 -23.47
CA PHE A 69 -9.01 -12.19 -24.12
C PHE A 69 -9.10 -10.81 -23.45
N VAL A 70 -8.46 -10.62 -22.30
CA VAL A 70 -8.49 -9.37 -21.53
C VAL A 70 -7.13 -8.68 -21.54
N SER A 71 -7.06 -7.49 -20.93
CA SER A 71 -5.80 -6.75 -20.73
C SER A 71 -4.69 -7.65 -20.16
N LYS A 72 -3.46 -7.41 -20.59
CA LYS A 72 -2.25 -8.09 -20.12
C LYS A 72 -1.13 -7.08 -19.92
N ASN A 73 -0.17 -7.41 -19.05
CA ASN A 73 1.02 -6.61 -18.74
C ASN A 73 0.74 -5.17 -18.25
N PRO A 74 0.05 -4.99 -17.10
CA PRO A 74 -0.54 -6.02 -16.23
C PRO A 74 -1.96 -6.40 -16.67
N ARG A 75 -2.49 -7.50 -16.12
CA ARG A 75 -3.93 -7.78 -16.20
C ARG A 75 -4.65 -6.81 -15.26
N SER A 76 -5.31 -5.80 -15.83
CA SER A 76 -5.93 -4.71 -15.11
C SER A 76 -7.09 -5.19 -14.22
N ALA A 77 -7.26 -4.51 -13.09
CA ALA A 77 -8.31 -4.76 -12.10
C ALA A 77 -8.93 -3.43 -11.66
N PHE A 78 -10.11 -3.48 -11.02
CA PHE A 78 -10.82 -2.29 -10.55
C PHE A 78 -10.98 -2.32 -9.04
N LEU A 79 -10.38 -1.35 -8.33
CA LEU A 79 -10.28 -1.34 -6.87
C LEU A 79 -11.62 -1.52 -6.14
N ASN A 80 -12.72 -0.96 -6.67
CA ASN A 80 -14.03 -1.06 -6.01
C ASN A 80 -14.61 -2.49 -6.04
N TYR A 81 -14.04 -3.39 -6.83
CA TYR A 81 -14.28 -4.83 -6.78
C TYR A 81 -12.99 -5.50 -6.29
N ARG A 82 -12.70 -5.36 -4.99
CA ARG A 82 -11.48 -5.89 -4.38
C ARG A 82 -11.41 -7.40 -4.58
N ASP A 83 -10.26 -7.84 -5.05
CA ASP A 83 -9.96 -9.24 -5.31
C ASP A 83 -8.67 -9.60 -4.58
N SER A 84 -8.74 -10.40 -3.52
CA SER A 84 -7.54 -10.83 -2.78
C SER A 84 -6.70 -11.84 -3.57
N ASP A 85 -7.25 -12.48 -4.60
CA ASP A 85 -6.54 -13.49 -5.40
C ASP A 85 -5.45 -12.88 -6.30
N ILE A 86 -5.51 -11.56 -6.57
CA ILE A 86 -4.47 -10.88 -7.37
C ILE A 86 -3.26 -10.41 -6.56
N GLY A 87 -3.25 -10.69 -5.25
CA GLY A 87 -2.15 -10.39 -4.33
C GLY A 87 -2.63 -9.70 -3.06
N ILE A 88 -1.93 -9.96 -1.95
CA ILE A 88 -2.12 -9.32 -0.66
C ILE A 88 -0.79 -8.84 -0.12
N ASN A 89 -0.85 -7.97 0.89
CA ASN A 89 0.28 -7.36 1.58
C ASN A 89 0.23 -7.76 3.05
N ASN A 90 1.28 -8.41 3.52
CA ASN A 90 1.46 -8.80 4.92
C ASN A 90 1.91 -7.61 5.79
N ASN A 91 2.21 -6.47 5.16
CA ASN A 91 2.64 -5.22 5.79
C ASN A 91 3.94 -5.37 6.60
N ASP A 92 4.86 -6.20 6.10
CA ASP A 92 6.18 -6.45 6.69
C ASP A 92 7.30 -5.76 5.90
N LYS A 93 8.52 -6.32 5.93
CA LYS A 93 9.70 -5.77 5.25
C LYS A 93 9.54 -5.69 3.72
N ASN A 94 8.73 -6.55 3.12
CA ASN A 94 8.51 -6.63 1.67
C ASN A 94 7.21 -5.92 1.24
N SER A 95 6.65 -5.07 2.11
CA SER A 95 5.34 -4.45 1.88
C SER A 95 5.26 -3.64 0.58
N TYR A 96 6.36 -3.00 0.15
CA TYR A 96 6.37 -2.28 -1.13
C TYR A 96 6.22 -3.25 -2.31
N GLU A 97 7.03 -4.30 -2.33
CA GLU A 97 7.09 -5.30 -3.39
C GLU A 97 5.79 -6.10 -3.48
N GLU A 98 5.26 -6.55 -2.33
CA GLU A 98 3.94 -7.21 -2.27
C GLU A 98 2.81 -6.28 -2.74
N GLY A 99 2.87 -5.01 -2.32
CA GLY A 99 1.90 -3.98 -2.70
C GLY A 99 1.91 -3.65 -4.19
N GLU A 100 3.08 -3.69 -4.82
CA GLU A 100 3.24 -3.42 -6.24
C GLU A 100 2.54 -4.47 -7.12
N VAL A 101 2.54 -5.75 -6.71
CA VAL A 101 1.92 -6.86 -7.45
C VAL A 101 0.45 -6.60 -7.80
N TYR A 102 -0.36 -6.15 -6.83
CA TYR A 102 -1.76 -5.78 -7.08
C TYR A 102 -1.92 -4.29 -7.42
N GLY A 103 -1.05 -3.43 -6.90
CA GLY A 103 -1.13 -1.99 -7.08
C GLY A 103 -1.07 -1.57 -8.55
N VAL A 104 -0.16 -2.16 -9.32
CA VAL A 104 -0.07 -1.87 -10.77
C VAL A 104 -1.28 -2.39 -11.54
N LYS A 105 -1.95 -3.45 -11.09
CA LYS A 105 -3.19 -3.94 -11.72
C LYS A 105 -4.34 -2.95 -11.52
N TYR A 106 -4.44 -2.34 -10.34
CA TYR A 106 -5.49 -1.36 -10.03
C TYR A 106 -5.23 0.02 -10.63
N PHE A 107 -3.97 0.47 -10.63
CA PHE A 107 -3.63 1.87 -10.89
C PHE A 107 -2.68 2.08 -12.09
N ASN A 108 -2.16 1.02 -12.72
CA ASN A 108 -1.08 1.11 -13.73
C ASN A 108 0.05 2.02 -13.20
N ASP A 109 0.58 2.91 -14.05
CA ASP A 109 1.68 3.83 -13.73
C ASP A 109 1.36 4.80 -12.57
N ASN A 110 0.08 5.02 -12.25
CA ASN A 110 -0.31 5.90 -11.14
C ASN A 110 0.06 5.31 -9.77
N PHE A 111 0.35 4.01 -9.67
CA PHE A 111 0.74 3.35 -8.42
C PHE A 111 1.90 4.08 -7.72
N HIS A 112 2.97 4.41 -8.45
CA HIS A 112 4.13 5.08 -7.85
C HIS A 112 3.83 6.48 -7.32
N LYS A 113 2.92 7.21 -7.98
CA LYS A 113 2.44 8.52 -7.49
C LYS A 113 1.65 8.36 -6.20
N LEU A 114 0.82 7.32 -6.11
CA LEU A 114 0.06 7.01 -4.89
C LEU A 114 0.97 6.61 -3.73
N VAL A 115 2.01 5.80 -3.96
CA VAL A 115 3.00 5.46 -2.93
C VAL A 115 3.70 6.71 -2.41
N LYS A 116 4.08 7.66 -3.29
CA LYS A 116 4.69 8.93 -2.87
C LYS A 116 3.76 9.72 -1.94
N VAL A 117 2.48 9.86 -2.32
CA VAL A 117 1.48 10.56 -1.50
C VAL A 117 1.29 9.84 -0.17
N LYS A 118 1.07 8.52 -0.18
CA LYS A 118 0.92 7.69 1.01
C LYS A 118 2.09 7.85 1.98
N THR A 119 3.31 7.82 1.46
CA THR A 119 4.53 7.99 2.26
C THR A 119 4.63 9.37 2.91
N ALA A 120 4.12 10.41 2.26
CA ALA A 120 4.15 11.77 2.80
C ALA A 120 3.05 12.00 3.85
N VAL A 121 1.84 11.48 3.63
CA VAL A 121 0.68 11.77 4.49
C VAL A 121 0.49 10.76 5.62
N ASP A 122 1.01 9.54 5.47
CA ASP A 122 0.95 8.48 6.48
C ASP A 122 2.28 7.72 6.52
N PRO A 123 3.37 8.37 6.99
CA PRO A 123 4.72 7.82 6.96
C PRO A 123 4.90 6.62 7.89
N HIS A 124 3.99 6.33 8.81
CA HIS A 124 4.05 5.14 9.68
C HIS A 124 3.11 4.03 9.22
N ASN A 125 2.46 4.22 8.06
CA ASN A 125 1.52 3.30 7.47
C ASN A 125 0.42 2.86 8.46
N PHE A 126 -0.14 3.82 9.22
CA PHE A 126 -1.20 3.55 10.19
C PHE A 126 -2.48 3.10 9.50
N PHE A 127 -2.86 3.77 8.40
CA PHE A 127 -4.06 3.43 7.63
C PHE A 127 -3.74 2.33 6.61
N ARG A 128 -3.79 1.07 7.04
CA ARG A 128 -3.43 -0.08 6.19
C ARG A 128 -4.43 -1.22 6.25
N ASN A 129 -4.44 -2.02 5.19
CA ASN A 129 -5.11 -3.33 5.10
C ASN A 129 -4.30 -4.23 4.16
N GLU A 130 -4.83 -5.40 3.84
CA GLU A 130 -4.18 -6.43 3.00
C GLU A 130 -3.96 -5.96 1.56
N GLN A 131 -4.60 -4.88 1.10
CA GLN A 131 -4.42 -4.31 -0.23
C GLN A 131 -4.23 -2.77 -0.24
N SER A 132 -3.76 -2.20 0.87
CA SER A 132 -3.50 -0.75 0.94
C SER A 132 -2.22 -0.37 0.20
N ILE A 133 -2.19 0.82 -0.39
CA ILE A 133 -0.96 1.38 -0.97
C ILE A 133 0.16 1.36 0.10
N PRO A 134 1.33 0.74 -0.20
CA PRO A 134 2.43 0.69 0.76
C PRO A 134 3.15 2.04 0.83
N THR A 135 3.92 2.23 1.89
CA THR A 135 4.88 3.35 1.99
C THR A 135 6.20 2.98 1.32
N ASN A 136 6.94 3.98 0.85
CA ASN A 136 8.28 3.75 0.29
C ASN A 136 9.29 3.44 1.40
N PRO A 137 10.00 2.29 1.35
CA PRO A 137 10.94 1.88 2.40
C PRO A 137 12.13 2.84 2.55
N ARG A 138 12.49 3.59 1.49
CA ARG A 138 13.63 4.52 1.52
C ARG A 138 13.40 5.77 2.38
N VAL A 139 12.14 6.13 2.63
CA VAL A 139 11.82 7.29 3.47
C VAL A 139 11.85 6.93 4.96
N HIS A 140 11.45 5.69 5.30
CA HIS A 140 11.53 5.20 6.69
C HIS A 140 12.97 5.21 7.23
N SER A 141 13.95 4.82 6.42
CA SER A 141 15.36 4.83 6.85
C SER A 141 15.88 6.26 7.05
N GLY A 142 15.47 7.21 6.19
CA GLY A 142 15.86 8.62 6.32
C GLY A 142 15.26 9.31 7.55
N VAL A 143 13.96 9.13 7.79
CA VAL A 143 13.26 9.74 8.94
C VAL A 143 13.71 9.11 10.26
N THR A 144 13.83 7.78 10.32
CA THR A 144 14.34 7.09 11.53
C THR A 144 15.77 7.53 11.84
N ARG A 145 16.62 7.70 10.81
CA ARG A 145 18.00 8.19 10.99
C ARG A 145 18.02 9.65 11.46
N LEU A 146 17.15 10.51 10.94
CA LEU A 146 17.06 11.90 11.38
C LEU A 146 16.58 12.00 12.84
N LEU A 147 15.55 11.23 13.21
CA LEU A 147 15.04 11.17 14.59
C LEU A 147 16.10 10.65 15.57
N LEU A 148 16.82 9.57 15.20
CA LEU A 148 17.95 9.07 15.99
C LEU A 148 19.05 10.12 16.16
N LEU A 149 19.42 10.83 15.09
CA LEU A 149 20.41 11.90 15.16
C LEU A 149 19.97 13.05 16.07
N THR A 150 18.70 13.46 16.00
CA THR A 150 18.16 14.51 16.89
C THR A 150 18.12 14.07 18.36
N SER A 151 17.82 12.79 18.62
CA SER A 151 17.83 12.23 19.97
C SER A 151 19.25 12.12 20.54
N ILE A 152 20.23 11.69 19.74
CA ILE A 152 21.64 11.63 20.11
C ILE A 152 22.18 13.03 20.42
N LEU A 153 21.94 14.01 19.55
CA LEU A 153 22.34 15.40 19.76
C LEU A 153 21.71 16.01 21.03
N SER A 154 20.47 15.62 21.35
CA SER A 154 19.80 16.04 22.58
C SER A 154 20.43 15.40 23.82
N LEU A 155 20.82 14.13 23.74
CA LEU A 155 21.51 13.41 24.81
C LEU A 155 22.91 13.99 25.07
N GLU A 156 23.68 14.31 24.02
CA GLU A 156 25.00 14.93 24.12
C GLU A 156 24.94 16.30 24.82
N LYS A 157 23.95 17.13 24.47
CA LYS A 157 23.71 18.41 25.15
C LYS A 157 23.38 18.23 26.64
N LEU A 158 22.59 17.20 26.97
CA LEU A 158 22.17 16.91 28.34
C LEU A 158 23.35 16.39 29.19
N MET A 159 24.18 15.52 28.61
CA MET A 159 25.41 15.02 29.23
C MET A 159 26.46 16.14 29.40
N GLY A 160 26.62 17.01 28.40
CA GLY A 160 27.51 18.17 28.49
C GLY A 160 27.11 19.14 29.61
N GLY A 161 25.81 19.38 29.78
CA GLY A 161 25.29 20.19 30.88
C GLY A 161 25.55 19.58 32.27
N LEU A 162 25.36 18.27 32.41
CA LEU A 162 25.67 17.55 33.66
C LEU A 162 27.15 17.57 34.00
N MET A 163 28.02 17.43 33.01
CA MET A 163 29.48 17.48 33.21
C MET A 163 29.95 18.87 33.63
N TYR A 164 29.33 19.93 33.09
CA TYR A 164 29.59 21.31 33.51
C TYR A 164 29.14 21.57 34.95
N LEU A 165 27.97 21.06 35.36
CA LEU A 165 27.48 21.17 36.73
C LEU A 165 28.39 20.43 37.73
N LEU A 166 28.90 19.26 37.38
CA LEU A 166 29.86 18.51 38.20
C LEU A 166 31.19 19.26 38.35
N LEU A 167 31.72 19.84 37.26
CA LEU A 167 32.94 20.66 37.31
C LEU A 167 32.76 21.93 38.17
N VAL A 168 31.61 22.59 38.07
CA VAL A 168 31.30 23.77 38.89
C VAL A 168 31.15 23.39 40.37
N TRP A 169 30.54 22.24 40.65
CA TRP A 169 30.42 21.70 42.01
C TRP A 169 31.79 21.37 42.62
N ASP A 170 32.67 20.70 41.86
CA ASP A 170 34.05 20.40 42.29
C ASP A 170 34.88 21.67 42.53
N LEU A 171 34.75 22.69 41.66
CA LEU A 171 35.41 23.98 41.83
C LEU A 171 34.90 24.75 43.07
N GLN A 172 33.61 24.63 43.41
CA GLN A 172 33.09 25.21 44.64
C GLN A 172 33.56 24.46 45.90
N LEU A 173 33.63 23.12 45.86
CA LEU A 173 34.20 22.30 46.94
C LEU A 173 35.68 22.61 47.18
N GLN A 174 36.48 22.79 46.12
CA GLN A 174 37.90 23.17 46.26
C GLN A 174 38.08 24.58 46.84
N ARG A 175 37.15 25.51 46.61
CA ARG A 175 37.15 26.84 47.25
C ARG A 175 36.79 26.81 48.73
N MET A 176 35.99 25.84 49.17
CA MET A 176 35.60 25.70 50.59
C MET A 176 36.70 25.10 51.47
N ASN A 177 37.63 24.33 50.89
CA ASN A 177 38.78 23.77 51.61
C ASN A 177 39.96 24.76 51.80
N PHE A 178 39.82 26.01 51.36
CA PHE A 178 40.85 27.07 51.51
C PHE A 178 40.61 28.00 52.71
N TRP A 179 39.61 27.73 53.54
CA TRP A 179 39.29 28.47 54.76
C TRP A 179 39.24 27.55 55.99
N SER A 180 40.34 26.87 56.29
CA SER A 180 40.60 26.23 57.60
C SER A 180 41.97 26.62 58.11
#